data_AF-A0A3B4EGE3-F1
#
_entry.id   AF-A0A3B4EGE3-F1
#
_cell.length_a   1.000
_cell.length_b   1.000
_cell.length_c   1.000
_cell.angle_alpha   90.00
_cell.angle_beta   90.00
_cell.angle_gamma   90.00
#
_symmetry.space_group_name_H-M   'P 1'
#
loop_
_entity.id
_entity.type
_entity.pdbx_description
1 polymer ?
#
loop_
_entity_poly.entity_id
_entity_poly.type
_entity_poly.pdbx_seq_one_letter_code
_entity_poly.pdbx_strand_id
1 'polypeptide(L)' 'AAVPGLPSLVAAPLICGGCGERVSDRFVLLAAGQAWHGSCLRCSQCQCELQMHSSLYYRDGSIYCQLDYSLRAETVGL' A
#
# COMPACT_ATOMS: atom_id res chain seq x y z
N ALA A 1 16.59 -32.82 -18.55
CA ALA A 1 15.20 -32.76 -19.06
C ALA A 1 14.49 -31.62 -18.35
N ALA A 2 14.27 -30.51 -19.04
CA ALA A 2 13.41 -29.43 -18.55
C ALA A 2 11.97 -29.93 -18.63
N VAL A 3 11.23 -29.86 -17.53
CA VAL A 3 9.81 -30.26 -17.49
C VAL A 3 8.96 -29.15 -18.10
N PRO A 4 8.30 -29.35 -19.27
CA PRO A 4 7.38 -28.37 -19.84
C PRO A 4 5.96 -28.75 -19.41
N GLY A 5 5.36 -28.07 -18.43
CA GLY A 5 3.95 -28.37 -18.13
C GLY A 5 3.34 -27.95 -16.79
N LEU A 6 3.94 -27.07 -16.00
CA LEU A 6 3.18 -26.45 -14.91
C LEU A 6 2.78 -25.04 -15.36
N PRO A 7 1.47 -24.72 -15.49
CA PRO A 7 1.06 -23.34 -15.38
C PRO A 7 1.41 -22.94 -13.95
N SER A 8 2.61 -22.38 -13.79
CA SER A 8 3.13 -21.80 -12.56
C SER A 8 1.97 -21.06 -11.93
N LEU A 9 1.48 -21.51 -10.77
CA LEU A 9 0.41 -20.86 -10.02
C LEU A 9 0.65 -19.36 -10.09
N VAL A 10 -0.05 -18.68 -10.98
CA VAL A 10 0.22 -17.28 -11.26
C VAL A 10 -0.32 -16.56 -10.06
N ALA A 11 0.54 -16.38 -9.05
CA ALA A 11 0.28 -15.50 -7.94
C ALA A 11 -0.22 -14.21 -8.59
N ALA A 12 -1.51 -13.91 -8.40
CA ALA A 12 -2.15 -12.78 -9.06
C ALA A 12 -1.22 -11.57 -8.89
N PRO A 13 -0.95 -10.79 -9.95
CA PRO A 13 -0.06 -9.66 -9.84
C PRO A 13 -0.64 -8.71 -8.78
N LEU A 14 0.00 -8.66 -7.61
CA LEU A 14 -0.28 -7.66 -6.59
C LEU A 14 0.15 -6.34 -7.20
N ILE A 15 -0.79 -5.47 -7.53
CA ILE A 15 -0.50 -4.16 -8.11
C ILE A 15 -0.42 -3.16 -6.97
N CYS A 16 0.62 -2.33 -7.00
CA CYS A 16 0.81 -1.28 -6.02
C CYS A 16 -0.23 -0.17 -6.23
N GLY A 17 -1.03 0.12 -5.22
CA GLY A 17 -2.02 1.20 -5.27
C GLY A 17 -1.40 2.60 -5.42
N GLY A 18 -0.10 2.74 -5.14
CA GLY A 18 0.62 4.02 -5.20
C GLY A 18 1.30 4.29 -6.55
N CYS A 19 2.00 3.31 -7.13
CA CYS A 19 2.69 3.48 -8.41
C CYS A 19 2.02 2.75 -9.59
N GLY A 20 1.06 1.86 -9.34
CA GLY A 20 0.38 1.07 -10.38
C GLY A 20 1.23 -0.08 -10.94
N GLU A 21 2.41 -0.35 -10.39
CA GLU A 21 3.29 -1.43 -10.83
C GLU A 21 3.14 -2.70 -9.99
N ARG A 22 3.63 -3.83 -10.51
CA ARG A 22 3.59 -5.09 -9.78
C ARG A 22 4.50 -5.04 -8.54
N VAL A 23 3.93 -5.34 -7.38
CA VAL A 23 4.65 -5.62 -6.14
C VAL A 23 5.36 -6.95 -6.27
N SER A 24 6.64 -6.88 -6.68
CA SER A 24 7.58 -8.02 -6.68
C SER A 24 8.47 -8.01 -5.44
N ASP A 25 8.14 -7.20 -4.43
CA ASP A 25 8.92 -7.05 -3.22
C ASP A 25 8.80 -8.29 -2.32
N ARG A 26 9.82 -8.50 -1.47
CA ARG A 26 9.81 -9.57 -0.46
C ARG A 26 8.74 -9.30 0.60
N PHE A 27 8.43 -8.03 0.86
CA PHE A 27 7.41 -7.61 1.81
C PHE A 27 6.39 -6.71 1.12
N VAL A 28 5.17 -7.21 0.98
CA VAL A 28 4.01 -6.44 0.51
C VAL A 28 3.21 -5.93 1.69
N LEU A 29 2.84 -4.66 1.66
CA LEU A 29 1.93 -4.09 2.64
C LEU A 29 0.52 -4.06 2.04
N LEU A 30 -0.43 -4.66 2.74
CA LEU A 30 -1.84 -4.61 2.35
C LEU A 30 -2.51 -3.45 3.09
N ALA A 31 -2.92 -2.42 2.35
CA ALA A 31 -3.56 -1.23 2.89
C ALA A 31 -4.80 -0.89 2.07
N ALA A 32 -5.93 -0.69 2.76
CA ALA A 32 -7.22 -0.37 2.15
C ALA A 32 -7.65 -1.35 1.03
N GLY A 33 -7.32 -2.64 1.18
CA GLY A 33 -7.64 -3.67 0.20
C GLY A 33 -6.76 -3.66 -1.06
N GLN A 34 -5.71 -2.82 -1.10
CA GLN A 34 -4.72 -2.76 -2.17
C GLN A 34 -3.35 -3.19 -1.64
N ALA A 35 -2.50 -3.69 -2.54
CA ALA A 35 -1.11 -3.97 -2.22
C ALA A 35 -0.27 -2.70 -2.40
N TRP A 36 0.80 -2.57 -1.63
CA TRP A 36 1.71 -1.43 -1.69
C TRP A 36 3.14 -1.91 -1.46
N HIS A 37 4.08 -1.29 -2.15
CA HIS A 37 5.50 -1.44 -1.82
C HIS A 37 5.80 -0.74 -0.48
N GLY A 38 6.78 -1.25 0.29
CA GLY A 38 7.27 -0.55 1.49
C GLY A 38 7.71 0.88 1.21
N SER A 39 8.33 1.10 0.04
CA SER A 39 8.70 2.44 -0.43
C SER A 39 7.54 3.25 -0.99
N CYS A 40 6.43 2.65 -1.42
CA CYS A 40 5.27 3.41 -1.91
C CYS A 40 4.29 3.74 -0.79
N LEU A 41 4.29 2.96 0.30
CA LEU A 41 3.45 3.17 1.47
C LEU A 41 3.97 4.31 2.37
N ARG A 42 3.94 5.52 1.83
CA ARG A 42 4.37 6.74 2.51
C ARG A 42 3.25 7.77 2.56
N CYS A 43 3.35 8.64 3.55
CA CYS A 43 2.41 9.73 3.78
C CYS A 43 2.49 10.74 2.63
N SER A 44 1.40 11.03 1.91
CA SER A 44 1.45 12.04 0.84
C SER A 44 1.69 13.47 1.37
N GLN A 45 1.47 13.73 2.66
CA GLN A 45 1.75 15.03 3.29
C GLN A 45 3.16 15.08 3.89
N CYS A 46 3.41 14.21 4.87
CA CYS A 46 4.61 14.19 5.67
C CYS A 46 5.75 13.36 5.07
N GLN A 47 5.49 12.59 4.01
CA GLN A 47 6.43 11.65 3.37
C GLN A 47 7.02 10.58 4.31
N CYS A 48 6.55 10.51 5.55
CA CYS A 48 6.95 9.48 6.52
C CYS A 48 6.60 8.08 6.03
N GLU A 49 7.43 7.12 6.42
CA GLU A 49 7.28 5.71 6.12
C GLU A 49 6.20 5.09 6.99
N LEU A 50 5.01 4.83 6.43
CA LEU A 50 3.92 4.24 7.21
C LEU A 50 4.14 2.77 7.51
N GLN A 51 5.13 2.12 6.86
CA GLN A 51 5.52 0.75 7.18
C GLN A 51 5.94 0.55 8.64
N MET A 52 6.46 1.61 9.28
CA MET A 52 6.84 1.58 10.71
C MET A 52 5.67 1.98 11.62
N HIS A 53 4.63 2.61 11.08
CA HIS A 53 3.46 3.03 11.84
C HIS A 53 2.39 1.93 11.85
N SER A 54 1.80 1.70 13.02
CA SER A 54 0.73 0.71 13.18
C SER A 54 -0.61 1.14 12.55
N SER A 55 -0.80 2.44 12.33
CA SER A 55 -2.06 3.03 11.88
C SER A 55 -1.84 3.88 10.63
N LEU A 56 -2.48 3.46 9.54
CA LEU A 56 -2.38 4.06 8.22
C LEU A 56 -3.76 4.16 7.58
N TYR A 57 -3.99 5.26 6.87
CA TYR A 57 -5.30 5.60 6.33
C TYR A 57 -5.19 5.88 4.84
N TYR A 58 -6.15 5.41 4.07
CA TYR A 58 -6.22 5.61 2.62
C TYR A 58 -7.44 6.46 2.28
N ARG A 59 -7.22 7.51 1.49
CA ARG A 59 -8.30 8.32 0.90
C ARG A 59 -7.91 8.73 -0.51
N ASP A 60 -8.83 8.54 -1.46
CA ASP A 60 -8.74 9.08 -2.81
C ASP A 60 -7.40 8.74 -3.53
N GLY A 61 -6.97 7.47 -3.47
CA GLY A 61 -5.69 7.08 -4.08
C GLY A 61 -4.45 7.44 -3.25
N SER A 62 -4.58 8.22 -2.17
CA SER A 62 -3.47 8.68 -1.36
C SER A 62 -3.47 8.05 0.04
N ILE A 63 -2.28 7.75 0.55
CA ILE A 63 -2.09 7.27 1.91
C ILE A 63 -1.67 8.42 2.83
N TYR A 64 -2.23 8.43 4.02
CA TYR A 64 -2.01 9.41 5.07
C TYR A 64 -1.67 8.71 6.37
N CYS A 65 -0.75 9.31 7.13
CA CYS A 65 -0.45 8.84 8.47
C CYS A 65 -1.64 9.11 9.40
N GLN A 66 -1.70 8.39 10.53
CA GLN A 66 -2.74 8.62 11.54
C GLN A 66 -2.83 10.09 11.97
N LEU A 67 -1.70 10.78 12.13
CA LEU A 67 -1.70 12.19 12.54
C LEU A 67 -2.39 13.10 11.52
N ASP A 68 -1.92 13.10 10.26
CA ASP A 68 -2.51 13.92 9.20
C ASP A 68 -3.98 13.56 8.94
N TYR A 69 -4.29 12.27 9.00
CA TYR A 69 -5.66 11.79 8.82
C TYR A 69 -6.56 12.28 9.96
N SER A 70 -6.14 12.12 11.23
CA SER A 70 -6.89 12.57 12.41
C SER A 70 -7.08 14.08 12.42
N LEU A 71 -6.02 14.85 12.15
CA LEU A 71 -6.07 16.32 12.11
C LEU A 71 -7.08 16.83 11.06
N ARG A 72 -7.16 16.17 9.89
CA ARG A 72 -8.19 16.51 8.89
C ARG A 72 -9.56 15.96 9.24
N ALA A 73 -9.67 14.75 9.80
CA ALA A 73 -10.95 14.13 10.10
C ALA A 73 -11.75 14.94 11.13
N GLU A 74 -11.08 15.68 12.03
CA GLU A 74 -11.73 16.52 13.04
C GLU A 74 -12.47 17.74 12.45
N THR A 75 -12.34 18.03 11.14
CA THR A 75 -13.17 19.04 10.45
C THR A 75 -14.54 18.52 9.99
N VAL A 76 -14.88 17.25 10.24
CA VAL A 76 -16.18 16.64 9.91
C VAL A 76 -16.84 16.10 11.19
N GLY A 77 -17.03 16.96 12.19
CA GLY A 77 -17.61 16.61 13.49
C GLY A 77 -18.32 17.76 14.20
N LEU A 78 -19.05 18.59 13.45
CA LEU A 78 -20.10 19.46 13.97
C LEU A 78 -21.47 18.81 13.71
#